data_AF-A0A0V8IYE1-F1
#
_entry.id   AF-A0A0V8IYE1-F1
#
_cell.length_a   1.000
_cell.length_b   1.000
_cell.length_c   1.000
_cell.angle_alpha   90.00
_cell.angle_beta   90.00
_cell.angle_gamma   90.00
#
_symmetry.space_group_name_H-M   'P 1'
#
loop_
_entity.id
_entity.type
_entity.pdbx_description
1 polymer ?
#
loop_
_entity_poly.entity_id
_entity_poly.type
_entity_poly.pdbx_seq_one_letter_code
_entity_poly.pdbx_strand_id
1 'polypeptide(L)'
;MDIINDFAPYVGLAVILYAIRQTSKVSNRYIPIVAIVLGVLYSFWESGVSPHTTLIGLKYALLGIGTVAGVKYFIESSAKK
;
A
#
# COMPACT_ATOMS: atom_id res chain seq x y z
N MET A 1 5.17 -14.13 18.53
CA MET A 1 4.73 -13.34 17.37
C MET A 1 5.42 -12.01 17.47
N ASP A 2 6.38 -11.76 16.58
CA ASP A 2 7.16 -10.53 16.57
C ASP A 2 6.36 -9.46 15.83
N ILE A 3 5.89 -8.46 16.57
CA ILE A 3 5.13 -7.31 16.08
C ILE A 3 5.79 -6.70 14.82
N ILE A 4 7.11 -6.74 14.76
CA ILE A 4 7.90 -6.21 13.64
C ILE A 4 7.65 -7.00 12.35
N ASN A 5 7.61 -8.34 12.40
CA ASN A 5 7.40 -9.17 11.21
C ASN A 5 5.97 -9.04 10.66
N ASP A 6 4.99 -8.87 11.55
CA ASP A 6 3.60 -8.67 11.13
C ASP A 6 3.36 -7.24 10.61
N PHE A 7 4.07 -6.23 11.12
CA PHE A 7 3.80 -4.82 10.79
C PHE A 7 4.66 -4.24 9.67
N ALA A 8 5.88 -4.76 9.50
CA ALA A 8 6.84 -4.27 8.49
C ALA A 8 6.33 -4.32 7.05
N PRO A 9 5.62 -5.37 6.58
CA PRO A 9 5.08 -5.41 5.22
C PRO A 9 4.11 -4.25 4.93
N TYR A 10 3.25 -3.93 5.89
CA TYR A 10 2.28 -2.84 5.77
C TYR A 10 2.95 -1.48 5.67
N VAL A 11 3.93 -1.22 6.55
CA VAL A 11 4.68 0.04 6.58
C VAL A 11 5.50 0.19 5.31
N GLY A 12 6.19 -0.88 4.88
CA GLY A 12 6.97 -0.89 3.65
C GLY A 12 6.11 -0.57 2.42
N LEU A 13 4.95 -1.22 2.29
CA LEU A 13 4.03 -0.98 1.18
C LEU A 13 3.49 0.46 1.18
N ALA A 14 3.16 1.00 2.35
CA ALA A 14 2.70 2.38 2.49
C ALA A 14 3.78 3.40 2.08
N VAL A 15 5.04 3.19 2.48
CA VAL A 15 6.17 4.06 2.09
C VAL A 15 6.41 4.00 0.59
N ILE A 16 6.38 2.81 -0.02
CA ILE A 16 6.55 2.65 -1.47
C ILE A 16 5.44 3.39 -2.23
N LEU A 17 4.18 3.23 -1.81
CA LEU A 17 3.06 3.91 -2.46
C LEU A 17 3.11 5.43 -2.29
N TYR A 18 3.54 5.92 -1.13
CA TYR A 18 3.77 7.34 -0.91
C TYR A 18 4.88 7.88 -1.81
N ALA A 19 6.00 7.15 -1.92
CA ALA A 19 7.10 7.52 -2.81
C ALA A 19 6.67 7.57 -4.28
N ILE A 20 5.91 6.56 -4.75
CA ILE A 20 5.37 6.50 -6.12
C ILE A 20 4.48 7.71 -6.39
N ARG A 21 3.62 8.07 -5.44
CA ARG A 21 2.75 9.24 -5.54
C ARG A 21 3.54 10.53 -5.72
N GLN A 22 4.66 10.67 -5.01
CA GLN A 22 5.48 11.87 -5.05
C GLN A 22 6.22 12.06 -6.36
N THR A 23 6.39 11.01 -7.17
CA THR A 23 7.06 11.11 -8.48
C THR A 23 6.29 11.92 -9.52
N SER A 24 5.04 12.32 -9.27
CA SER A 24 4.14 13.05 -10.21
C SER A 24 3.86 12.35 -11.55
N LYS A 25 4.55 11.24 -11.85
CA LYS A 25 4.45 10.45 -13.08
C LYS A 25 3.23 9.52 -13.07
N VAL A 26 2.73 9.18 -11.89
CA VAL A 26 1.58 8.30 -11.71
C VAL A 26 0.38 9.14 -11.32
N SER A 27 -0.63 9.19 -12.20
CA SER A 27 -1.89 9.86 -11.86
C SER A 27 -2.51 9.23 -10.61
N ASN A 28 -3.07 10.06 -9.73
CA ASN A 28 -3.72 9.63 -8.48
C ASN A 28 -4.77 8.52 -8.70
N ARG A 29 -5.36 8.43 -9.90
CA ARG A 29 -6.30 7.36 -10.28
C ARG A 29 -5.66 5.95 -10.29
N TYR A 30 -4.36 5.84 -10.54
CA TYR A 30 -3.66 4.55 -10.65
C TYR A 30 -3.04 4.05 -9.34
N ILE A 31 -2.97 4.89 -8.30
CA ILE A 31 -2.43 4.50 -6.99
C ILE A 31 -3.10 3.23 -6.43
N PRO A 32 -4.45 3.07 -6.51
CA PRO A 32 -5.09 1.84 -6.04
C PRO A 32 -4.64 0.59 -6.79
N ILE A 33 -4.48 0.69 -8.12
CA ILE A 33 -4.06 -0.43 -8.96
C ILE A 33 -2.62 -0.81 -8.64
N VAL A 34 -1.73 0.18 -8.51
CA VAL A 34 -0.33 -0.04 -8.14
C VAL A 34 -0.24 -0.70 -6.77
N ALA A 35 -1.05 -0.29 -5.80
CA ALA A 35 -1.10 -0.91 -4.49
C ALA A 35 -1.52 -2.38 -4.54
N ILE A 36 -2.53 -2.72 -5.33
CA ILE A 36 -2.98 -4.11 -5.52
C ILE A 36 -1.86 -4.95 -6.13
N VAL A 37 -1.24 -4.45 -7.20
CA VAL A 37 -0.14 -5.16 -7.88
C VAL A 37 1.03 -5.39 -6.91
N LEU A 38 1.45 -4.35 -6.19
CA LEU A 38 2.55 -4.46 -5.22
C LEU A 38 2.20 -5.38 -4.05
N GLY A 39 0.99 -5.29 -3.51
CA GLY A 39 0.56 -6.11 -2.38
C GLY A 39 0.49 -7.59 -2.73
N VAL A 40 -0.03 -7.92 -3.91
CA VAL A 40 -0.11 -9.31 -4.40
C VAL A 40 1.27 -9.86 -4.78
N LEU A 41 2.11 -9.06 -5.46
CA LEU A 41 3.47 -9.49 -5.79
C LEU A 41 4.32 -9.73 -4.53
N TYR A 42 4.19 -8.85 -3.54
CA TYR A 42 4.88 -9.00 -2.26
C TYR A 42 4.44 -10.27 -1.54
N SER A 43 3.12 -10.52 -1.43
CA SER A 43 2.64 -11.71 -0.74
C SER A 43 3.08 -13.01 -1.45
N PHE A 44 3.10 -13.01 -2.79
CA PHE A 44 3.62 -14.14 -3.57
C PHE A 44 5.10 -14.39 -3.33
N TRP A 45 5.90 -13.33 -3.16
CA TRP A 45 7.31 -13.47 -2.82
C TRP A 45 7.51 -14.02 -1.40
N GLU A 46 6.68 -13.59 -0.45
CA GLU A 46 6.80 -13.96 0.96
C GLU A 46 6.32 -15.40 1.26
N SER A 47 5.20 -15.82 0.68
CA SER A 47 4.51 -17.07 1.05
C SER A 47 4.22 -18.00 -0.14
N GLY A 48 4.73 -17.68 -1.34
CA GLY A 48 4.50 -18.46 -2.56
C GLY A 48 3.12 -18.20 -3.21
N VAL A 49 2.91 -18.79 -4.38
CA VAL A 49 1.69 -18.55 -5.18
C VAL A 49 0.56 -19.47 -4.74
N SER A 50 -0.45 -18.91 -4.07
CA SER A 50 -1.69 -19.61 -3.73
C SER A 50 -2.88 -18.64 -3.67
N PRO A 51 -4.13 -19.13 -3.80
CA PRO A 51 -5.32 -18.29 -3.64
C PRO A 51 -5.38 -17.59 -2.28
N HIS A 52 -4.93 -18.27 -1.22
CA HIS A 52 -4.84 -17.68 0.12
C HIS A 52 -3.81 -16.55 0.16
N THR A 53 -2.65 -16.73 -0.47
CA THR A 53 -1.60 -15.71 -0.51
C THR A 53 -2.06 -14.46 -1.27
N THR A 54 -2.86 -14.63 -2.33
CA THR A 54 -3.49 -13.49 -3.04
C THR A 54 -4.39 -12.68 -2.11
N LEU A 55 -5.18 -13.34 -1.26
CA LEU A 55 -6.05 -12.66 -0.29
C LEU A 55 -5.23 -11.89 0.76
N ILE A 56 -4.09 -12.42 1.21
CA ILE A 56 -3.17 -11.70 2.11
C ILE A 56 -2.64 -10.45 1.40
N GLY A 57 -2.15 -10.58 0.17
CA GLY A 57 -1.62 -9.45 -0.60
C GLY A 57 -2.68 -8.37 -0.88
N LEU A 58 -3.92 -8.77 -1.14
CA LEU A 58 -5.06 -7.85 -1.25
C LEU A 58 -5.34 -7.10 0.06
N LYS A 59 -5.25 -7.78 1.22
CA LYS A 59 -5.38 -7.10 2.53
C LYS A 59 -4.27 -6.06 2.72
N TYR A 60 -3.03 -6.39 2.37
CA TYR A 60 -1.90 -5.47 2.44
C TYR A 60 -2.12 -4.25 1.53
N ALA A 61 -2.57 -4.49 0.30
CA ALA A 61 -2.90 -3.45 -0.66
C ALA A 61 -4.00 -2.51 -0.16
N LEU A 62 -5.11 -3.04 0.33
CA LEU A 62 -6.24 -2.24 0.83
C LEU A 62 -5.84 -1.35 2.00
N LEU A 63 -5.04 -1.87 2.94
CA LEU A 63 -4.52 -1.11 4.07
C LEU A 63 -3.56 -0.01 3.59
N GLY A 64 -2.66 -0.32 2.65
CA GLY A 64 -1.79 0.67 2.02
C GLY A 64 -2.55 1.79 1.30
N ILE A 65 -3.60 1.45 0.55
CA ILE A 65 -4.47 2.42 -0.14
C ILE A 65 -5.14 3.35 0.88
N GLY A 66 -5.72 2.80 1.94
CA GLY A 66 -6.39 3.57 3.00
C GLY A 66 -5.46 4.57 3.66
N THR A 67 -4.25 4.14 4.05
CA THR A 67 -3.24 5.02 4.65
C THR A 67 -2.81 6.13 3.70
N VAL A 68 -2.52 5.80 2.44
CA VAL A 68 -2.05 6.80 1.44
C VAL A 68 -3.16 7.79 1.08
N ALA A 69 -4.41 7.34 0.97
CA ALA A 69 -5.55 8.21 0.77
C ALA A 69 -5.78 9.12 1.99
N GLY A 70 -5.78 8.55 3.20
CA GLY A 70 -5.95 9.26 4.45
C GLY A 70 -4.94 10.39 4.63
N VAL A 71 -3.64 10.10 4.45
CA VAL A 71 -2.56 11.11 4.54
C VAL A 71 -2.80 12.26 3.56
N LYS A 72 -3.22 11.97 2.33
CA LYS A 72 -3.43 13.00 1.31
C LYS A 72 -4.62 13.89 1.61
N TYR A 73 -5.76 13.32 2.00
CA TYR A 73 -6.93 14.10 2.39
C TYR A 73 -6.65 14.95 3.64
N PHE A 74 -5.86 14.43 4.58
CA PHE A 74 -5.44 15.17 5.76
C PHE A 74 -4.56 16.38 5.41
N ILE A 75 -3.59 16.21 4.50
CA ILE A 75 -2.73 17.31 4.01
C ILE A 75 -3.56 18.34 3.24
N GLU A 76 -4.44 17.91 2.33
CA GLU A 76 -5.32 18.81 1.57
C GLU A 76 -6.27 19.59 2.49
N SER A 77 -6.84 18.95 3.51
CA SER A 77 -7.70 19.61 4.49
C SER A 77 -6.93 20.59 5.37
N SER A 78 -5.66 20.34 5.65
CA SER A 78 -4.81 21.22 6.45
C SER A 78 -4.29 22.42 5.65
N ALA A 79 -4.10 22.25 4.34
CA ALA A 79 -3.66 23.32 3.43
C ALA A 79 -4.79 24.28 3.03
N LYS A 80 -6.06 23.88 3.19
CA LYS A 80 -7.25 24.69 2.86
C LYS A 80 -7.75 25.55 4.03
N LYS A 81 -7.06 25.51 5.17
CA LYS A 81 -7.41 26.20 6.41
C LYS A 81 -6.43 27.35 6.65
#